data_AF-A0A497G879-F1
#
_entry.id   AF-A0A497G879-F1
#
_cell.length_a   1.000
_cell.length_b   1.000
_cell.length_c   1.000
_cell.angle_alpha   90.00
_cell.angle_beta   90.00
_cell.angle_gamma   90.00
#
_symmetry.space_group_name_H-M   'P 1'
#
loop_
_entity.id
_entity.type
_entity.pdbx_description
1 polymer ?
#
loop_
_entity_poly.entity_id
_entity_poly.type
_entity_poly.pdbx_seq_one_letter_code
_entity_poly.pdbx_strand_id
1 'polypeptide(L)'
;MGRGKKRSVQDVPIFLDDKFFRELQDIVQRVRWDYKTNRLQFWMRDQALVCLFILSGVRVSEALQLKKMQTRDYRDNIILANVKTFKRGLTRTKIVLPKKGRLAWFTGVFENWLRLVP
;
A
#
# COMPACT_ATOMS: atom_id res chain seq x y z
N MET A 1 37.83 -0.26 0.62
CA MET A 1 36.35 -0.22 0.47
C MET A 1 35.72 -0.95 1.65
N GLY A 2 35.11 -0.22 2.59
CA GLY A 2 34.56 -0.80 3.81
C GLY A 2 33.39 -1.75 3.52
N ARG A 3 33.53 -3.02 3.93
CA ARG A 3 32.40 -3.95 4.05
C ARG A 3 31.54 -3.46 5.22
N GLY A 4 30.63 -2.52 4.95
CA GLY A 4 29.63 -2.09 5.92
C GLY A 4 28.94 -3.32 6.51
N LYS A 5 29.00 -3.47 7.83
CA LYS A 5 28.35 -4.53 8.59
C LYS A 5 26.88 -4.56 8.16
N LYS A 6 26.45 -5.61 7.42
CA LYS A 6 25.05 -5.75 6.99
C LYS A 6 24.21 -5.77 8.26
N ARG A 7 23.39 -4.74 8.48
CA ARG A 7 22.40 -4.74 9.57
C ARG A 7 21.50 -5.96 9.35
N SER A 8 21.47 -6.87 10.32
CA SER A 8 20.45 -7.92 10.33
C SER A 8 19.11 -7.22 10.51
N VAL A 9 18.23 -7.36 9.52
CA VAL A 9 16.83 -6.96 9.68
C VAL A 9 16.22 -8.09 10.50
N GLN A 10 16.13 -7.90 11.82
CA GLN A 10 15.28 -8.75 12.64
C GLN A 10 13.84 -8.39 12.31
N ASP A 11 13.04 -9.37 11.90
CA ASP A 11 11.62 -9.18 11.66
C ASP A 11 10.93 -9.07 13.03
N VAL A 12 10.84 -7.83 13.53
CA VAL A 12 10.09 -7.54 14.75
C VAL A 12 8.60 -7.70 14.43
N PRO A 13 7.84 -8.51 15.18
CA PRO A 13 6.41 -8.65 14.96
C PRO A 13 5.72 -7.30 15.21
N ILE A 14 4.94 -6.85 14.23
CA ILE A 14 4.11 -5.65 14.35
C ILE A 14 2.71 -6.09 14.78
N PHE A 15 2.31 -5.72 15.99
CA PHE A 15 0.97 -5.98 16.48
C PHE A 15 0.05 -4.82 16.10
N LEU A 16 -1.02 -5.13 15.35
CA LEU A 16 -2.01 -4.14 14.95
C LEU A 16 -3.07 -3.97 16.05
N ASP A 17 -2.69 -3.36 17.16
CA ASP A 17 -3.62 -2.97 18.22
C ASP A 17 -4.51 -1.78 17.80
N ASP A 18 -5.49 -1.43 18.63
CA ASP A 18 -6.45 -0.37 18.33
C ASP A 18 -5.82 1.01 18.26
N LYS A 19 -4.78 1.25 19.06
CA LYS A 19 -4.07 2.53 19.10
C LYS A 19 -3.29 2.70 17.81
N PHE A 20 -2.48 1.72 17.44
CA PHE A 20 -1.67 1.73 16.23
C PHE A 20 -2.56 1.76 14.98
N PHE A 21 -3.70 1.07 14.99
CA PHE A 21 -4.67 1.18 13.91
C PHE A 21 -5.16 2.61 13.70
N ARG A 22 -5.53 3.33 14.78
CA ARG A 22 -5.95 4.74 14.70
C ARG A 22 -4.81 5.65 14.23
N GLU A 23 -3.59 5.43 14.72
CA GLU A 23 -2.41 6.16 14.25
C GLU A 23 -2.20 6.00 12.74
N LEU A 24 -2.37 4.80 12.20
CA LEU A 24 -2.30 4.54 10.76
C LEU A 24 -3.42 5.26 9.99
N GLN A 25 -4.64 5.28 10.51
CA GLN A 25 -5.75 6.04 9.90
C GLN A 25 -5.43 7.54 9.86
N ASP A 26 -4.93 8.09 10.97
CA ASP A 26 -4.55 9.49 11.06
C ASP A 26 -3.42 9.84 10.07
N ILE A 27 -2.42 8.97 9.94
CA ILE A 27 -1.35 9.12 8.94
C ILE A 27 -1.96 9.21 7.55
N VAL A 28 -2.82 8.25 7.16
CA VAL A 28 -3.47 8.26 5.84
C VAL A 28 -4.28 9.54 5.63
N GLN A 29 -5.05 9.99 6.62
CA GLN A 29 -5.89 11.18 6.46
C GLN A 29 -5.08 12.48 6.35
N ARG A 30 -3.94 12.57 7.04
CA ARG A 30 -3.06 13.76 7.05
C ARG A 30 -2.14 13.83 5.84
N VAL A 31 -1.93 12.72 5.15
CA VAL A 31 -1.11 12.66 3.95
C VAL A 31 -1.71 13.55 2.87
N ARG A 32 -1.08 14.73 2.68
CA ARG A 32 -1.42 15.73 1.68
C ARG A 32 -0.15 16.46 1.27
N TRP A 33 0.19 16.37 -0.01
CA TRP A 33 1.23 17.19 -0.61
C TRP A 33 0.64 18.47 -1.20
N ASP A 34 1.46 19.52 -1.28
CA ASP A 34 1.00 20.81 -1.80
C ASP A 34 0.99 20.83 -3.34
N TYR A 35 -0.07 20.28 -3.93
CA TYR A 35 -0.28 20.33 -5.38
C TYR A 35 -0.94 21.63 -5.81
N LYS A 36 -0.54 22.11 -7.00
CA LYS A 36 -1.10 23.33 -7.62
C LYS A 36 -2.38 23.07 -8.42
N THR A 37 -2.56 21.86 -8.95
CA THR A 37 -3.70 21.46 -9.80
C THR A 37 -4.24 20.09 -9.36
N ASN A 38 -5.50 19.80 -9.67
CA ASN A 38 -6.16 18.50 -9.39
C ASN A 38 -5.90 17.96 -7.96
N ARG A 39 -5.87 18.87 -6.97
CA ARG A 39 -5.43 18.60 -5.59
C ARG A 39 -6.12 17.38 -4.99
N LEU A 40 -7.45 17.31 -5.14
CA LEU A 40 -8.24 16.21 -4.61
C LEU A 40 -7.81 14.86 -5.19
N GLN A 41 -7.64 14.76 -6.51
CA GLN A 41 -7.24 13.52 -7.17
C GLN A 41 -5.84 13.06 -6.72
N PHE A 42 -4.89 14.00 -6.62
CA PHE A 42 -3.55 13.67 -6.17
C PHE A 42 -3.50 13.32 -4.68
N TRP A 43 -4.26 14.00 -3.82
CA TRP A 43 -4.40 13.60 -2.42
C TRP A 43 -5.00 12.20 -2.30
N MET A 44 -6.04 11.86 -3.07
CA MET A 44 -6.59 10.50 -3.07
C MET A 44 -5.55 9.46 -3.53
N ARG A 45 -4.73 9.78 -4.53
CA ARG A 45 -3.62 8.91 -4.98
C ARG A 45 -2.62 8.67 -3.87
N ASP A 46 -2.24 9.73 -3.17
CA ASP A 46 -1.23 9.67 -2.12
C ASP A 46 -1.73 8.86 -0.92
N GLN A 47 -2.99 9.07 -0.53
CA GLN A 47 -3.67 8.28 0.50
C GLN A 47 -3.76 6.80 0.10
N ALA A 48 -4.14 6.53 -1.16
CA ALA A 48 -4.19 5.17 -1.70
C ALA A 48 -2.82 4.50 -1.71
N LEU A 49 -1.74 5.24 -2.02
CA LEU A 49 -0.37 4.73 -1.99
C LEU A 49 0.05 4.33 -0.57
N VAL A 50 -0.28 5.15 0.45
CA VAL A 50 0.01 4.81 1.85
C VAL A 50 -0.81 3.59 2.29
N CYS A 51 -2.09 3.52 1.95
CA CYS A 51 -2.91 2.33 2.20
C CYS A 51 -2.34 1.08 1.53
N LEU A 52 -1.84 1.20 0.30
CA LEU A 52 -1.19 0.10 -0.40
C LEU A 52 0.04 -0.39 0.37
N PHE A 53 0.87 0.51 0.92
CA PHE A 53 2.02 0.10 1.74
C PHE A 53 1.58 -0.64 3.01
N ILE A 54 0.57 -0.14 3.71
CA ILE A 54 0.01 -0.77 4.91
C ILE A 54 -0.50 -2.18 4.59
N LEU A 55 -1.26 -2.33 3.50
CA LEU A 55 -1.93 -3.58 3.16
C LEU A 55 -1.01 -4.64 2.57
N SER A 56 -0.03 -4.23 1.76
CA SER A 56 0.77 -5.15 0.94
C SER A 56 2.22 -5.27 1.40
N GLY A 57 2.72 -4.35 2.22
CA GLY A 57 4.13 -4.32 2.65
C GLY A 57 5.11 -4.24 1.48
N VAL A 58 4.69 -3.71 0.34
CA VAL A 58 5.56 -3.49 -0.82
C VAL A 58 6.45 -2.28 -0.57
N ARG A 59 7.63 -2.27 -1.18
CA ARG A 59 8.50 -1.08 -1.18
C ARG A 59 7.93 -0.01 -2.10
N VAL A 60 8.33 1.24 -1.85
CA VAL A 60 8.00 2.38 -2.73
C VAL A 60 8.34 2.08 -4.19
N SER A 61 9.55 1.56 -4.45
CA SER A 61 9.98 1.22 -5.82
C SER A 61 9.13 0.13 -6.48
N GLU A 62 8.56 -0.78 -5.70
CA GLU A 62 7.70 -1.87 -6.17
C GLU A 62 6.28 -1.33 -6.46
N ALA A 63 5.74 -0.49 -5.57
CA ALA A 63 4.43 0.14 -5.75
C ALA A 63 4.36 1.02 -7.01
N LEU A 64 5.41 1.81 -7.29
CA LEU A 64 5.46 2.71 -8.44
C LEU A 64 5.45 1.97 -9.79
N GLN A 65 5.75 0.66 -9.81
CA GLN A 65 5.73 -0.16 -11.02
C GLN A 65 4.41 -0.90 -11.23
N LEU A 66 3.49 -0.84 -10.26
CA LEU A 66 2.22 -1.52 -10.36
C LEU A 66 1.36 -0.90 -11.46
N LYS A 67 0.81 -1.76 -12.32
CA LYS A 67 -0.14 -1.38 -13.34
C LYS A 67 -1.55 -1.70 -12.89
N LYS A 68 -2.53 -0.88 -13.28
CA LYS A 68 -3.95 -1.10 -13.00
C LYS A 68 -4.43 -2.49 -13.44
N MET A 69 -3.96 -3.00 -14.57
CA MET A 69 -4.27 -4.34 -15.08
C MET A 69 -3.87 -5.50 -14.13
N GLN A 70 -2.97 -5.25 -13.19
CA GLN A 70 -2.58 -6.21 -12.15
C GLN A 70 -3.56 -6.24 -10.98
N THR A 71 -4.54 -5.33 -10.96
CA THR A 71 -5.60 -5.28 -9.95
C THR A 71 -6.84 -5.99 -10.46
N ARG A 72 -7.46 -6.82 -9.61
CA ARG A 72 -8.76 -7.44 -9.87
C ARG A 72 -9.66 -7.20 -8.68
N ASP A 73 -10.80 -6.58 -8.93
CA ASP A 73 -11.77 -6.27 -7.89
C ASP A 73 -12.82 -7.37 -7.79
N TYR A 74 -12.99 -7.92 -6.59
CA TYR A 74 -13.98 -8.95 -6.26
C TYR A 74 -14.90 -8.44 -5.14
N ARG A 75 -15.97 -9.19 -4.88
CA ARG A 75 -16.97 -8.84 -3.86
C ARG A 75 -16.36 -8.63 -2.47
N ASP A 76 -15.42 -9.48 -2.06
CA ASP A 76 -14.91 -9.51 -0.69
C ASP A 76 -13.45 -9.01 -0.57
N ASN A 77 -12.75 -8.81 -1.68
CA ASN A 77 -11.35 -8.40 -1.70
C ASN A 77 -10.95 -7.77 -3.04
N ILE A 78 -9.81 -7.10 -3.03
CA ILE A 78 -9.07 -6.73 -4.24
C ILE A 78 -7.81 -7.61 -4.29
N ILE A 79 -7.50 -8.15 -5.46
CA ILE A 79 -6.30 -8.94 -5.70
C ILE A 79 -5.30 -8.11 -6.49
N LEU A 80 -4.07 -8.04 -6.01
CA LEU A 80 -2.91 -7.57 -6.76
C LEU A 80 -2.10 -8.78 -7.24
N ALA A 81 -2.01 -8.96 -8.55
CA ALA A 81 -1.33 -10.08 -9.17
C ALA A 81 0.10 -9.69 -9.62
N ASN A 82 1.01 -10.66 -9.53
CA ASN A 82 2.35 -10.57 -10.11
C ASN A 82 3.16 -9.34 -9.67
N VAL A 83 3.18 -9.07 -8.36
CA VAL A 83 3.96 -7.95 -7.80
C VAL A 83 5.42 -8.36 -7.72
N LYS A 84 6.25 -7.79 -8.62
CA LYS A 84 7.70 -8.04 -8.65
C LYS A 84 8.36 -7.36 -7.46
N THR A 85 9.05 -8.13 -6.63
CA THR A 85 9.86 -7.58 -5.54
C THR A 85 11.29 -7.33 -6.03
N PHE A 86 11.85 -6.18 -5.65
CA PHE A 86 13.20 -5.80 -6.08
C PHE A 86 14.29 -6.65 -5.42
N LYS A 87 14.05 -7.09 -4.17
CA LYS A 87 15.01 -7.90 -3.43
C LYS A 87 14.92 -9.35 -3.92
N ARG A 88 15.90 -9.76 -4.74
CA ARG A 88 16.07 -11.13 -5.30
C ARG A 88 15.15 -11.51 -6.46
N GLY A 89 14.43 -10.55 -7.07
CA GLY A 89 13.60 -10.83 -8.27
C GLY A 89 12.40 -11.74 -8.02
N LEU A 90 12.03 -11.98 -6.75
CA LEU A 90 10.89 -12.82 -6.41
C LEU A 90 9.60 -12.10 -6.77
N THR A 91 8.68 -12.80 -7.43
CA THR A 91 7.37 -12.26 -7.74
C THR A 91 6.37 -12.76 -6.70
N ARG A 92 5.75 -11.84 -5.95
CA ARG A 92 4.57 -12.15 -5.16
C ARG A 92 3.43 -12.36 -6.14
N THR A 93 3.08 -13.62 -6.38
CA THR A 93 2.06 -14.02 -7.35
C THR A 93 0.71 -13.38 -7.04
N LYS A 94 0.40 -13.24 -5.74
CA LYS A 94 -0.88 -12.73 -5.26
C LYS A 94 -0.73 -11.98 -3.94
N ILE A 95 -1.30 -10.79 -3.86
CA ILE A 95 -1.52 -10.06 -2.61
C ILE A 95 -3.02 -9.78 -2.51
N VAL A 96 -3.62 -10.03 -1.35
CA VAL A 96 -5.06 -9.88 -1.11
C VAL A 96 -5.29 -8.67 -0.23
N LEU A 97 -6.08 -7.71 -0.71
CA LEU A 97 -6.54 -6.55 0.04
C LEU A 97 -7.99 -6.83 0.50
N PRO A 98 -8.24 -7.06 1.78
CA PRO A 98 -9.57 -7.49 2.25
C PRO A 98 -10.56 -6.31 2.33
N LYS A 99 -11.80 -6.50 1.87
CA LYS A 99 -12.91 -5.53 2.03
C LYS A 99 -13.72 -5.75 3.32
N LYS A 100 -13.29 -6.66 4.18
CA LYS A 100 -13.92 -6.96 5.48
C LYS A 100 -12.92 -6.90 6.62
N GLY A 101 -13.42 -6.68 7.83
CA GLY A 101 -12.62 -6.57 9.05
C GLY A 101 -11.85 -5.26 9.15
N ARG A 102 -10.84 -5.24 10.03
CA ARG A 102 -10.08 -4.03 10.40
C ARG A 102 -9.42 -3.34 9.21
N LEU A 103 -8.84 -4.12 8.30
CA LEU A 103 -8.14 -3.61 7.11
C LEU A 103 -9.07 -3.11 5.99
N ALA A 104 -10.38 -3.34 6.09
CA ALA A 104 -11.36 -2.92 5.09
C ALA A 104 -11.33 -1.40 4.85
N TRP A 105 -11.06 -0.62 5.90
CA TRP A 105 -10.98 0.83 5.81
C TRP A 105 -9.88 1.27 4.84
N PHE A 106 -8.66 0.72 4.98
CA PHE A 106 -7.54 1.02 4.07
C PHE A 106 -7.83 0.53 2.65
N THR A 107 -8.41 -0.67 2.51
CA THR A 107 -8.80 -1.22 1.20
C THR A 107 -9.82 -0.32 0.50
N GLY A 108 -10.80 0.23 1.23
CA GLY A 108 -11.80 1.14 0.68
C GLY A 108 -11.20 2.45 0.17
N VAL A 109 -10.21 3.01 0.86
CA VAL A 109 -9.47 4.19 0.38
C VAL A 109 -8.75 3.89 -0.93
N PHE A 110 -8.08 2.74 -1.01
CA PHE A 110 -7.41 2.30 -2.23
C PHE A 110 -8.40 2.03 -3.38
N GLU A 111 -9.51 1.36 -3.08
CA GLU A 111 -10.59 1.07 -4.03
C GLU A 111 -11.20 2.35 -4.63
N ASN A 112 -11.47 3.35 -3.79
CA ASN A 112 -12.01 4.63 -4.22
C ASN A 112 -11.09 5.33 -5.22
N TRP A 113 -9.78 5.32 -4.96
CA TRP A 113 -8.81 5.84 -5.93
C TRP A 113 -8.76 5.00 -7.22
N LEU A 114 -8.81 3.67 -7.11
CA LEU A 114 -8.74 2.77 -8.26
C LEU A 114 -9.87 3.00 -9.28
N ARG A 115 -11.05 3.40 -8.80
CA ARG A 115 -12.22 3.77 -9.63
C ARG A 115 -12.05 5.09 -10.39
N LEU A 116 -11.19 5.99 -9.91
CA LEU A 116 -10.96 7.32 -10.51
C LEU A 116 -9.84 7.33 -11.55
N VAL A 117 -8.95 6.34 -11.53
CA VAL A 117 -7.87 6.22 -12.52
C VAL A 117 -8.43 5.49 -13.74
N PRO A 118 -8.23 5.99 -14.98
CA PRO A 118 -8.64 5.29 -16.20
C PRO A 118 -7.97 3.92 -16.37
#